data_AF-A0A2K3UYV8-F1
#
_entry.id   AF-A0A2K3UYV8-F1
#
_cell.length_a   1.000
_cell.length_b   1.000
_cell.length_c   1.000
_cell.angle_alpha   90.00
_cell.angle_beta   90.00
_cell.angle_gamma   90.00
#
_symmetry.space_group_name_H-M   'P 1'
#
loop_
_entity.id
_entity.type
_entity.pdbx_description
1 polymer ?
#
loop_
_entity_poly.entity_id
_entity_poly.type
_entity_poly.pdbx_seq_one_letter_code
_entity_poly.pdbx_strand_id
1 'polypeptide(L)' 'MPKKERKRLQVVISDEQDALLTRTAYELSSPERLISKSEVVRLAIEKIAKELGEGAQLEDYRAILEADTIHDEG' A
#
# COMPACT_ATOMS: atom_id res chain seq x y z
N MET A 1 -5.96 -28.71 2.94
CA MET A 1 -5.07 -27.53 2.98
C MET A 1 -5.22 -26.86 4.33
N PRO A 2 -4.13 -26.52 5.04
CA PRO A 2 -4.23 -25.79 6.30
C PRO A 2 -4.96 -24.47 6.04
N LYS A 3 -5.96 -24.15 6.88
CA LYS A 3 -6.70 -22.89 6.77
C LYS A 3 -5.68 -21.76 6.89
N LYS A 4 -5.46 -21.01 5.81
CA LYS A 4 -4.61 -19.81 5.84
C LYS A 4 -5.18 -18.87 6.90
N GLU A 5 -4.43 -18.69 7.98
CA GLU A 5 -4.84 -17.84 9.09
C GLU A 5 -4.90 -16.39 8.60
N ARG A 6 -6.05 -15.74 8.78
CA ARG A 6 -6.23 -14.34 8.35
C ARG A 6 -5.69 -13.43 9.45
N LYS A 7 -4.67 -12.63 9.14
CA LYS A 7 -4.16 -11.59 10.04
C LYS A 7 -4.91 -10.27 9.80
N ARG A 8 -5.24 -9.56 10.87
CA ARG A 8 -5.81 -8.19 10.81
C ARG A 8 -4.68 -7.18 10.92
N LEU A 9 -4.65 -6.21 10.02
CA LEU A 9 -3.71 -5.10 10.02
C LEU A 9 -4.47 -3.81 10.34
N GLN A 10 -3.96 -3.01 11.28
CA GLN A 10 -4.41 -1.65 11.54
C GLN A 10 -3.26 -0.71 11.18
N VAL A 11 -3.55 0.30 10.38
CA VAL A 11 -2.58 1.30 9.90
C VAL A 11 -3.25 2.67 10.03
N VAL A 12 -2.51 3.64 10.55
CA VAL A 12 -2.90 5.06 10.49
C VAL A 12 -2.31 5.62 9.22
N ILE A 13 -3.13 6.33 8.45
CA ILE A 13 -2.74 6.94 7.18
C ILE A 13 -3.24 8.38 7.16
N SER A 14 -2.55 9.25 6.42
CA SER A 14 -2.99 10.63 6.21
C SER A 14 -4.20 10.71 5.27
N ASP A 15 -4.89 11.85 5.26
CA ASP A 15 -5.99 12.11 4.32
C ASP A 15 -5.52 12.02 2.85
N GLU A 16 -4.28 12.45 2.57
CA GLU A 16 -3.68 12.35 1.24
C GLU A 16 -3.45 10.88 0.84
N GLN A 17 -2.95 10.06 1.76
CA GLN A 17 -2.77 8.63 1.53
C GLN A 17 -4.12 7.93 1.31
N ASP A 18 -5.19 8.30 2.03
CA ASP A 18 -6.53 7.74 1.77
C ASP A 18 -7.10 8.18 0.40
N ALA A 19 -6.87 9.43 0.00
CA ALA A 19 -7.24 9.92 -1.32
C ALA A 19 -6.51 9.17 -2.44
N LEU A 20 -5.21 8.93 -2.27
CA LEU A 20 -4.40 8.10 -3.19
C LEU A 20 -4.96 6.67 -3.28
N LEU A 21 -5.23 6.01 -2.14
CA LEU A 21 -5.85 4.68 -2.12
C LEU A 21 -7.19 4.64 -2.84
N THR A 22 -8.03 5.67 -2.63
CA THR A 22 -9.34 5.79 -3.30
C THR A 22 -9.17 5.88 -4.81
N ARG A 23 -8.28 6.77 -5.27
CA ARG A 23 -8.01 6.99 -6.68
C ARG A 23 -7.46 5.73 -7.35
N THR A 24 -6.44 5.11 -6.76
CA THR A 24 -5.84 3.88 -7.31
C THR A 24 -6.83 2.72 -7.35
N ALA A 25 -7.70 2.58 -6.34
CA ALA A 25 -8.75 1.57 -6.36
C ALA A 25 -9.71 1.77 -7.54
N TYR A 26 -10.09 3.02 -7.82
CA TYR A 26 -10.93 3.35 -8.98
C TYR A 26 -10.21 3.08 -10.31
N GLU A 27 -8.96 3.51 -10.45
CA GLU A 27 -8.17 3.32 -11.68
C GLU A 27 -7.91 1.84 -12.01
N LEU A 28 -7.73 0.99 -10.98
CA LEU A 28 -7.57 -0.45 -11.16
C LEU A 28 -8.89 -1.21 -11.33
N SER A 29 -10.02 -0.56 -11.03
CA SER A 29 -11.34 -1.16 -11.21
C SER A 29 -11.75 -1.11 -12.67
N SER A 30 -12.52 -2.11 -13.10
CA SER A 30 -13.18 -2.15 -14.39
C SER A 30 -14.67 -2.46 -14.22
N PRO A 31 -15.51 -2.30 -15.26
CA PRO A 31 -16.92 -2.70 -15.20
C PRO A 31 -17.12 -4.17 -14.79
N GLU A 32 -16.17 -5.03 -15.14
CA GLU A 32 -16.19 -6.47 -14.84
C GLU A 32 -15.68 -6.79 -13.44
N ARG A 33 -14.92 -5.89 -12.81
CA ARG A 33 -14.33 -6.11 -11.48
C ARG A 33 -14.04 -4.82 -10.73
N LEU A 34 -14.67 -4.69 -9.56
CA LEU A 34 -14.33 -3.66 -8.59
C LEU A 34 -13.15 -4.09 -7.72
N ILE A 35 -12.23 -3.15 -7.48
CA ILE A 35 -11.06 -3.30 -6.63
C ILE A 35 -11.25 -2.45 -5.38
N SER A 36 -11.13 -3.06 -4.20
CA SER A 36 -11.21 -2.36 -2.92
C SER A 36 -9.88 -1.71 -2.52
N LYS A 37 -9.92 -0.68 -1.67
CA LYS A 37 -8.70 -0.09 -1.05
C LYS A 37 -7.83 -1.18 -0.39
N SER A 38 -8.44 -2.14 0.30
CA SER A 38 -7.73 -3.27 0.91
C SER A 38 -7.07 -4.21 -0.09
N GLU A 39 -7.59 -4.33 -1.32
CA GLU A 39 -6.92 -5.03 -2.41
C GLU A 39 -5.72 -4.24 -2.94
N VAL A 40 -5.85 -2.93 -3.07
CA VAL A 40 -4.74 -2.04 -3.43
C VAL A 40 -3.60 -2.15 -2.42
N VAL A 41 -3.90 -2.11 -1.12
CA VAL A 41 -2.89 -2.28 -0.06
C VAL A 41 -2.18 -3.64 -0.18
N ARG A 42 -2.93 -4.72 -0.42
CA ARG A 42 -2.33 -6.06 -0.61
C ARG A 42 -1.43 -6.11 -1.84
N LEU A 43 -1.87 -5.53 -2.96
CA LEU A 43 -1.08 -5.45 -4.19
C LEU A 43 0.21 -4.64 -3.98
N ALA A 44 0.13 -3.51 -3.26
CA ALA A 44 1.28 -2.67 -2.95
C ALA A 44 2.31 -3.42 -2.09
N ILE A 45 1.86 -4.16 -1.06
CA ILE A 45 2.74 -5.01 -0.23
C ILE A 45 3.50 -6.04 -1.09
N GLU A 46 2.79 -6.74 -1.98
CA GLU A 46 3.41 -7.73 -2.87
C GLU A 46 4.40 -7.09 -3.85
N LYS A 47 4.05 -5.92 -4.41
CA LYS A 47 4.91 -5.17 -5.33
C LYS A 47 6.20 -4.71 -4.65
N ILE A 48 6.11 -4.11 -3.47
CA ILE A 48 7.29 -3.67 -2.70
C ILE A 48 8.17 -4.86 -2.34
N ALA A 49 7.58 -5.97 -1.86
CA ALA A 49 8.35 -7.17 -1.51
C ALA A 49 9.10 -7.74 -2.73
N LYS A 50 8.47 -7.73 -3.91
CA LYS A 50 9.12 -8.16 -5.16
C LYS A 50 10.27 -7.23 -5.54
N GLU A 51 10.05 -5.92 -5.52
CA GLU A 51 11.07 -4.91 -5.87
C GLU A 51 12.29 -5.00 -4.93
N LEU A 52 12.06 -5.16 -3.62
CA LEU A 52 13.14 -5.38 -2.65
C LEU A 52 13.89 -6.69 -2.90
N GLY A 53 13.20 -7.75 -3.32
CA GLY A 53 13.82 -9.01 -3.71
C GLY A 53 14.64 -8.93 -5.01
N GLU A 54 14.33 -7.96 -5.87
CA GLU A 54 15.02 -7.69 -7.15
C GLU A 54 16.18 -6.69 -7.00
N GLY A 55 16.48 -6.24 -5.78
CA GLY A 55 17.63 -5.38 -5.49
C GLY A 55 17.34 -3.88 -5.48
N ALA A 56 16.07 -3.48 -5.32
CA ALA A 56 15.74 -2.08 -5.06
C ALA A 56 16.47 -1.57 -3.80
N GLN A 57 16.90 -0.31 -3.84
CA GLN A 57 17.64 0.30 -2.73
C GLN A 57 16.68 0.58 -1.57
N LEU A 58 16.99 -0.01 -0.41
CA LEU A 58 16.20 0.17 0.81
C LEU A 58 16.17 1.64 1.26
N GLU A 59 17.21 2.38 0.90
CA GLU A 59 17.40 3.79 1.18
C GLU A 59 16.31 4.66 0.53
N ASP A 60 15.88 4.33 -0.69
CA ASP A 60 14.83 5.08 -1.39
C ASP A 60 13.48 4.95 -0.67
N TYR A 61 13.10 3.74 -0.27
CA TYR A 61 11.86 3.52 0.48
C TYR A 61 11.91 4.15 1.88
N ARG A 62 13.09 4.17 2.53
CA ARG A 62 13.27 4.87 3.81
C ARG A 62 13.09 6.37 3.66
N ALA A 63 13.66 6.96 2.61
CA ALA A 63 13.51 8.39 2.33
C ALA A 63 12.04 8.78 2.09
N ILE A 64 11.26 7.93 1.41
CA ILE A 64 9.81 8.15 1.20
C ILE A 64 9.07 8.17 2.55
N LEU A 65 9.35 7.19 3.42
CA LEU A 65 8.71 7.12 4.74
C LEU A 65 9.08 8.30 5.65
N GLU A 66 10.34 8.76 5.59
CA GLU A 66 10.81 9.92 6.35
C GLU A 66 10.21 11.23 5.84
N ALA A 67 9.96 11.36 4.54
CA ALA A 67 9.27 12.52 3.98
C ALA A 67 7.81 12.59 4.44
N ASP A 68 7.12 11.45 4.48
CA ASP A 68 5.72 11.36 4.91
C ASP A 68 5.54 11.66 6.41
N THR A 69 6.48 11.26 7.27
CA THR A 69 6.39 11.54 8.72
C THR A 69 6.59 13.01 9.07
N ILE A 70 7.37 13.75 8.28
CA ILE A 70 7.56 15.20 8.46
C ILE A 70 6.25 15.97 8.21
N HIS A 71 5.35 15.43 7.39
CA HIS A 71 4.07 16.07 7.07
C HIS A 71 2.97 15.85 8.13
N ASP A 72 3.13 14.88 9.03
CA ASP A 72 2.12 14.53 10.06
C ASP A 72 2.41 15.18 11.44
N GLU A 73 3.58 15.79 11.64
CA GLU A 73 3.95 16.55 12.85
C GLU A 73 3.66 18.07 12.77
N GLY A 74 2.75 18.49 11.87
CA GLY A 74 2.38 19.91 11.63
C GLY A 74 1.15 20.41 12.37
#